data_AF-A0A932ZCR1-F1
#
_entry.id   AF-A0A932ZCR1-F1
#
_cell.length_a   1.000
_cell.length_b   1.000
_cell.length_c   1.000
_cell.angle_alpha   90.00
_cell.angle_beta   90.00
_cell.angle_gamma   90.00
#
_symmetry.space_group_name_H-M   'P 1'
#
loop_
_entity.id
_entity.type
_entity.pdbx_description
1 polymer ?
#
loop_
_entity_poly.entity_id
_entity_poly.type
_entity_poly.pdbx_seq_one_letter_code
_entity_poly.pdbx_strand_id
1 'polypeptide(L)'
;MNRYWAAAALAIALGCRPDDQETGSIEAADVRGARSDVSPEVAMHLDSGNAAYRAGDYPGALRHYRAIVRADDKHAAGWFGIYMAQLALGNAPAADSALKRAQKRARGATLIHPKPAEP
;
A
#
# COMPACT_ATOMS: atom_id res chain seq x y z
N MET A 1 55.69 -24.43 20.16
CA MET A 1 55.36 -23.02 20.49
C MET A 1 54.50 -22.47 19.36
N ASN A 2 53.18 -22.68 19.42
CA ASN A 2 52.25 -22.46 18.31
C ASN A 2 51.82 -20.99 18.20
N ARG A 3 51.98 -20.42 17.00
CA ARG A 3 51.31 -19.18 16.57
C ARG A 3 50.32 -19.57 15.49
N TYR A 4 49.02 -19.45 15.76
CA TYR A 4 47.98 -19.42 14.73
C TYR A 4 47.14 -18.17 14.93
N TRP A 5 47.14 -17.35 13.90
CA TRP A 5 46.24 -16.22 13.71
C TRP A 5 44.87 -16.71 13.24
N ALA A 6 43.86 -15.91 13.58
CA ALA A 6 42.56 -15.77 12.91
C ALA A 6 41.55 -16.93 13.02
N ALA A 7 40.45 -16.66 13.71
CA ALA A 7 39.13 -16.63 13.08
C ALA A 7 38.17 -15.86 13.99
N ALA A 8 37.76 -14.67 13.55
CA ALA A 8 36.63 -13.96 14.08
C ALA A 8 35.36 -14.75 13.73
N ALA A 9 34.75 -15.40 14.72
CA ALA A 9 33.47 -16.05 14.57
C ALA A 9 32.35 -15.04 14.89
N LEU A 10 31.80 -14.51 13.82
CA LEU A 10 30.50 -13.89 13.67
C LEU A 10 29.43 -14.58 14.54
N ALA A 11 28.88 -13.86 15.53
CA ALA A 11 27.62 -14.23 16.17
C ALA A 11 26.60 -13.12 15.92
N ILE A 12 25.98 -13.16 14.75
CA ILE A 12 24.71 -12.46 14.47
C ILE A 12 23.65 -13.22 15.28
N ALA A 13 23.29 -12.70 16.45
CA ALA A 13 22.17 -13.22 17.21
C ALA A 13 21.55 -12.10 18.04
N LEU A 14 20.51 -11.48 17.45
CA LEU A 14 19.39 -10.72 18.05
C LEU A 14 18.68 -10.12 16.83
N GLY A 15 17.90 -10.90 16.08
CA GLY A 15 16.66 -11.49 16.58
C GLY A 15 15.60 -10.40 16.53
N CYS A 16 14.69 -10.49 15.56
CA CYS A 16 13.60 -9.55 15.28
C CYS A 16 13.01 -8.94 16.56
N ARG A 17 12.93 -7.60 16.61
CA ARG A 17 12.19 -6.91 17.66
C ARG A 17 10.69 -7.25 17.51
N PRO A 18 9.98 -7.62 18.59
CA PRO A 18 8.56 -7.93 18.51
C PRO A 18 7.65 -6.72 18.24
N ASP A 19 8.19 -5.49 18.21
CA ASP A 19 7.41 -4.26 18.14
C ASP A 19 7.03 -3.79 16.73
N ASP A 20 7.57 -4.40 15.67
CA ASP A 20 7.37 -3.87 14.31
C ASP A 20 6.03 -4.32 13.66
N GLN A 21 5.18 -5.08 14.37
CA GLN A 21 3.92 -5.63 13.86
C GLN A 21 2.69 -5.29 14.72
N GLU A 22 2.76 -4.31 15.62
CA GLU A 22 1.55 -3.73 16.21
C GLU A 22 0.79 -2.94 15.14
N THR A 23 0.01 -3.66 14.33
CA THR A 23 -1.12 -3.06 13.63
C THR A 23 -2.16 -2.78 14.71
N GLY A 24 -2.09 -1.58 15.29
CA GLY A 24 -3.13 -1.10 16.20
C GLY A 24 -4.50 -1.46 15.61
N SER A 25 -5.36 -2.06 16.43
CA SER A 25 -6.68 -2.50 15.97
C SER A 25 -7.39 -1.29 15.38
N ILE A 26 -7.58 -1.28 14.06
CA ILE A 26 -8.24 -0.15 13.41
C ILE A 26 -9.70 -0.20 13.86
N GLU A 27 -10.10 0.77 14.67
CA GLU A 27 -11.48 0.84 15.11
C GLU A 27 -12.37 1.20 13.92
N ALA A 28 -13.61 0.73 13.91
CA ALA A 28 -14.55 1.07 12.84
C ALA A 28 -14.75 2.60 12.70
N ALA A 29 -14.49 3.36 13.77
CA ALA A 29 -14.46 4.81 13.76
C ALA A 29 -13.28 5.38 12.95
N ASP A 30 -12.09 4.78 13.06
CA ASP A 30 -10.90 5.18 12.31
C ASP A 30 -11.07 4.90 10.81
N VAL A 31 -11.70 3.77 10.46
CA VAL A 31 -12.11 3.47 9.08
C VAL A 31 -13.10 4.51 8.54
N ARG A 32 -14.05 4.96 9.38
CA ARG A 32 -15.02 6.01 9.00
C ARG A 32 -14.36 7.38 8.88
N GLY A 33 -13.43 7.72 9.76
CA GLY A 33 -12.67 8.98 9.73
C GLY A 33 -11.73 9.07 8.52
N ALA A 34 -11.05 7.99 8.15
CA ALA A 34 -10.27 7.93 6.92
C ALA A 34 -11.15 8.08 5.66
N ARG A 35 -12.43 7.70 5.74
CA ARG A 35 -13.42 7.88 4.67
C ARG A 35 -14.08 9.25 4.65
N SER A 36 -14.08 10.02 5.75
CA SER A 36 -14.75 11.33 5.79
C SER A 36 -14.07 12.40 4.93
N ASP A 37 -12.79 12.22 4.60
CA ASP A 37 -12.05 13.08 3.67
C ASP A 37 -12.18 12.64 2.20
N VAL A 38 -12.92 11.56 1.94
CA VAL A 38 -13.10 10.99 0.60
C VAL A 38 -14.45 11.42 0.06
N SER A 39 -14.47 11.97 -1.17
CA SER A 39 -15.75 12.35 -1.77
C SER A 39 -16.68 11.14 -1.92
N PRO A 40 -18.01 11.31 -1.76
CA PRO A 40 -18.97 10.21 -1.93
C PRO A 40 -18.82 9.48 -3.27
N GLU A 41 -18.45 10.21 -4.33
CA GLU A 41 -18.18 9.66 -5.65
C GLU A 41 -16.97 8.72 -5.66
N VAL A 42 -15.86 9.11 -5.02
CA VAL A 42 -14.67 8.27 -4.90
C VAL A 42 -14.98 7.02 -4.09
N ALA A 43 -15.72 7.14 -2.98
CA ALA A 43 -16.12 6.00 -2.16
C ALA A 43 -16.99 5.01 -2.96
N MET A 44 -18.00 5.50 -3.69
CA MET A 44 -18.84 4.68 -4.55
C MET A 44 -18.03 3.93 -5.62
N HIS A 45 -17.11 4.63 -6.30
CA HIS A 45 -16.25 4.00 -7.30
C HIS A 45 -15.27 2.99 -6.69
N LEU A 46 -14.75 3.24 -5.49
CA LEU A 46 -13.89 2.30 -4.80
C LEU A 46 -14.63 1.01 -4.45
N ASP A 47 -15.83 1.12 -3.89
CA ASP A 47 -16.65 -0.03 -3.53
C ASP A 47 -17.09 -0.83 -4.76
N SER A 48 -17.52 -0.14 -5.83
CA SER A 48 -17.91 -0.77 -7.10
C SER A 48 -16.72 -1.46 -7.79
N GLY A 49 -15.55 -0.81 -7.80
CA GLY A 49 -14.33 -1.39 -8.35
C GLY A 49 -13.88 -2.63 -7.59
N ASN A 50 -13.92 -2.59 -6.26
CA ASN A 50 -13.59 -3.72 -5.40
C ASN A 50 -14.58 -4.88 -5.58
N ALA A 51 -15.87 -4.59 -5.73
CA ALA A 51 -16.89 -5.60 -6.01
C ALA A 51 -16.65 -6.28 -7.36
N ALA A 52 -16.41 -5.50 -8.43
CA ALA A 52 -16.09 -6.02 -9.76
C ALA A 52 -14.81 -6.87 -9.74
N TYR A 53 -13.77 -6.41 -9.04
CA TYR A 53 -12.51 -7.16 -8.90
C TYR A 53 -12.71 -8.52 -8.23
N ARG A 54 -13.46 -8.56 -7.13
CA ARG A 54 -13.81 -9.81 -6.43
C ARG A 54 -14.65 -10.75 -7.29
N ALA A 55 -15.47 -10.20 -8.19
CA ALA A 55 -16.24 -10.97 -9.16
C ALA A 55 -15.40 -11.46 -10.37
N GLY A 56 -14.11 -11.10 -10.46
CA GLY A 56 -13.25 -11.43 -11.60
C GLY A 56 -13.48 -10.54 -12.82
N ASP A 57 -14.37 -9.54 -12.75
CA ASP A 57 -14.55 -8.54 -13.81
C ASP A 57 -13.46 -7.47 -13.71
N TYR A 58 -12.24 -7.84 -14.09
CA TYR A 58 -11.09 -6.93 -14.07
C TYR A 58 -11.24 -5.74 -15.03
N PRO A 59 -11.82 -5.87 -16.24
CA PRO A 59 -12.14 -4.71 -17.07
C PRO A 59 -13.13 -3.74 -16.40
N GLY A 60 -14.18 -4.25 -15.76
CA GLY A 60 -15.14 -3.44 -15.00
C GLY A 60 -14.51 -2.76 -13.79
N ALA A 61 -13.70 -3.50 -13.02
CA ALA A 61 -12.93 -2.95 -11.91
C ALA A 61 -12.03 -1.79 -12.37
N LEU A 62 -11.32 -1.99 -13.48
CA LEU A 62 -10.45 -0.98 -14.07
C LEU A 62 -11.21 0.29 -14.47
N ARG A 63 -12.45 0.19 -14.96
CA ARG A 63 -13.28 1.37 -15.27
C ARG A 63 -13.57 2.20 -14.03
N HIS A 64 -13.90 1.55 -12.92
CA HIS A 64 -14.19 2.22 -11.64
C HIS A 64 -12.94 2.85 -11.03
N TYR A 65 -11.82 2.14 -10.98
CA TYR A 65 -10.57 2.71 -10.46
C TYR A 65 -10.05 3.87 -11.32
N ARG A 66 -10.27 3.82 -12.65
CA ARG A 66 -9.99 4.96 -13.53
C ARG A 66 -10.86 6.18 -13.26
N ALA A 67 -12.09 5.99 -12.77
CA ALA A 67 -12.95 7.10 -12.39
C ALA A 67 -12.39 7.82 -11.15
N ILE A 68 -11.90 7.06 -10.17
CA ILE A 68 -11.23 7.62 -8.98
C ILE A 68 -10.06 8.52 -9.38
N VAL A 69 -9.13 8.04 -10.21
CA VAL A 69 -7.94 8.83 -10.60
C VAL A 69 -8.25 9.99 -11.55
N ARG A 70 -9.45 10.01 -12.17
CA ARG A 70 -9.93 11.17 -12.93
C ARG A 70 -10.52 12.24 -12.02
N ALA A 71 -11.22 11.83 -10.96
CA ALA A 71 -11.78 12.73 -9.96
C ALA A 71 -10.68 13.31 -9.06
N ASP A 72 -9.75 12.48 -8.62
CA ASP A 72 -8.58 12.86 -7.82
C ASP A 72 -7.36 12.04 -8.25
N ASP A 73 -6.46 12.67 -9.01
CA ASP A 73 -5.24 12.03 -9.52
C ASP A 73 -4.17 11.78 -8.44
N LYS A 74 -4.36 12.32 -7.23
CA LYS A 74 -3.52 12.09 -6.05
C LYS A 74 -4.03 10.94 -5.20
N HIS A 75 -5.25 10.44 -5.44
CA HIS A 75 -5.81 9.36 -4.65
C HIS A 75 -5.06 8.04 -4.87
N ALA A 76 -4.28 7.62 -3.87
CA ALA A 76 -3.41 6.45 -3.98
C ALA A 76 -4.20 5.14 -4.22
N ALA A 77 -5.38 4.99 -3.63
CA ALA A 77 -6.22 3.80 -3.79
C ALA A 77 -6.70 3.59 -5.23
N GLY A 78 -6.98 4.66 -5.98
CA GLY A 78 -7.34 4.57 -7.39
C GLY A 78 -6.20 4.00 -8.24
N TRP A 79 -4.98 4.49 -8.04
CA TRP A 79 -3.80 3.97 -8.73
C TRP A 79 -3.46 2.53 -8.33
N PHE A 80 -3.62 2.18 -7.06
CA PHE A 80 -3.42 0.81 -6.58
C PHE A 80 -4.45 -0.16 -7.16
N GLY A 81 -5.73 0.24 -7.24
CA GLY A 81 -6.76 -0.55 -7.90
C GLY A 81 -6.48 -0.79 -9.39
N ILE A 82 -6.00 0.24 -10.12
CA ILE A 82 -5.55 0.08 -11.50
C ILE A 82 -4.40 -0.94 -11.61
N TYR A 83 -3.43 -0.88 -10.70
CA TYR A 83 -2.33 -1.86 -10.64
C TYR A 83 -2.86 -3.30 -10.49
N MET A 84 -3.72 -3.54 -9.50
CA MET A 84 -4.29 -4.87 -9.24
C MET A 84 -5.10 -5.40 -10.44
N ALA A 85 -5.93 -4.56 -11.05
CA ALA A 85 -6.72 -4.95 -12.22
C ALA A 85 -5.84 -5.24 -13.44
N GLN A 86 -4.78 -4.45 -13.68
CA GLN A 86 -3.87 -4.68 -14.80
C GLN A 86 -3.01 -5.94 -14.63
N LEU A 87 -2.61 -6.26 -13.39
CA LEU A 87 -1.95 -7.55 -13.11
C LEU A 87 -2.87 -8.72 -13.43
N ALA A 88 -4.13 -8.65 -12.99
CA ALA A 88 -5.10 -9.70 -13.25
C ALA A 88 -5.43 -9.86 -14.75
N LEU A 89 -5.32 -8.77 -15.52
CA LEU A 89 -5.43 -8.77 -16.98
C LEU A 89 -4.12 -9.19 -17.71
N GLY A 90 -3.03 -9.46 -16.98
CA GLY A 90 -1.74 -9.83 -17.57
C GLY A 90 -0.96 -8.67 -18.21
N ASN A 91 -1.37 -7.42 -17.99
CA ASN A 91 -0.70 -6.23 -18.53
C ASN A 91 0.34 -5.70 -17.54
N ALA A 92 1.46 -6.41 -17.42
CA ALA A 92 2.55 -6.06 -16.51
C ALA A 92 3.09 -4.62 -16.71
N PRO A 93 3.31 -4.11 -17.94
CA PRO A 93 3.78 -2.73 -18.13
C PRO A 93 2.82 -1.67 -17.57
N ALA A 94 1.51 -1.85 -17.78
CA ALA A 94 0.51 -0.94 -17.24
C ALA A 94 0.41 -1.03 -15.72
N ALA A 95 0.52 -2.25 -15.17
CA ALA A 95 0.54 -2.49 -13.74
C ALA A 95 1.72 -1.76 -13.07
N ASP A 96 2.94 -1.93 -13.57
CA ASP A 96 4.13 -1.27 -13.03
C ASP A 96 4.01 0.26 -13.04
N SER A 97 3.48 0.79 -14.13
CA SER A 97 3.22 2.23 -14.30
C SER A 97 2.22 2.76 -13.26
N ALA A 98 1.21 1.97 -12.91
CA ALA A 98 0.21 2.31 -11.91
C ALA A 98 0.77 2.18 -10.48
N LEU A 99 1.53 1.14 -10.19
CA LEU A 99 2.16 0.93 -8.87
C LEU A 99 3.11 2.08 -8.52
N LYS A 100 3.95 2.50 -9.48
CA LYS A 100 4.84 3.66 -9.30
C LYS A 100 4.06 4.94 -8.96
N ARG A 101 2.91 5.14 -9.60
CA ARG A 101 2.04 6.29 -9.31
C ARG A 101 1.45 6.20 -7.91
N ALA A 102 0.91 5.03 -7.53
CA ALA A 102 0.35 4.77 -6.21
C ALA A 102 1.39 5.04 -5.12
N GLN A 103 2.59 4.45 -5.24
CA GLN A 103 3.69 4.65 -4.30
C GLN A 103 4.08 6.12 -4.17
N LYS A 104 4.23 6.85 -5.28
CA LYS A 104 4.58 8.28 -5.26
C LYS A 104 3.56 9.12 -4.47
N ARG A 105 2.29 8.74 -4.51
CA ARG A 105 1.17 9.46 -3.87
C ARG A 105 0.91 9.01 -2.44
N ALA A 106 1.30 7.78 -2.11
CA ALA A 106 1.34 7.27 -0.74
C ALA A 106 2.56 7.75 0.06
N ARG A 107 3.52 8.48 -0.55
CA ARG A 107 4.64 9.10 0.19
C ARG A 107 4.08 10.19 1.11
N GLY A 108 3.78 9.80 2.35
CA GLY A 108 3.07 10.59 3.36
C GLY A 108 2.10 9.73 4.18
N ALA A 109 1.52 8.68 3.59
CA ALA A 109 0.75 7.62 4.25
C ALA A 109 1.69 6.51 4.74
N THR A 110 2.79 6.90 5.38
CA THR A 110 3.68 5.94 6.02
C THR A 110 2.92 5.40 7.24
N LEU A 111 2.65 4.09 7.29
CA LEU A 111 2.29 3.37 8.52
C LEU A 111 3.44 3.38 9.57
N ILE A 112 4.52 4.10 9.26
CA ILE A 112 5.63 4.42 10.15
C ILE A 112 5.58 5.92 10.36
N HIS A 113 5.06 6.34 11.50
CA HIS A 113 5.28 7.68 11.99
C HIS A 113 6.79 7.86 12.21
N PRO A 114 7.50 8.75 11.50
CA PRO A 114 8.77 9.21 12.03
C PRO A 114 8.44 9.95 13.33
N LYS A 115 8.86 9.38 14.46
CA LYS A 115 8.80 10.07 15.75
C LYS A 115 9.46 11.44 15.53
N PRO A 116 8.80 12.58 15.85
CA PRO A 116 9.46 13.87 15.77
C PRO A 116 10.74 13.79 16.59
N ALA A 117 11.84 14.35 16.08
CA ALA A 117 13.02 14.54 16.91
C ALA A 117 12.59 15.38 18.11
N GLU A 118 12.59 14.76 19.30
CA GLU A 118 12.44 15.50 20.56
C GLU A 118 13.60 16.51 20.66
N PRO A 119 13.36 17.69 21.25
CA PRO A 119 14.30 18.82 21.20
C PRO A 119 15.68 18.52 21.79
#